data_AF-A0A4Q6BV65-F1
#
_entry.id   AF-A0A4Q6BV65-F1
#
_cell.length_a   1.000
_cell.length_b   1.000
_cell.length_c   1.000
_cell.angle_alpha   90.00
_cell.angle_beta   90.00
_cell.angle_gamma   90.00
#
_symmetry.space_group_name_H-M   'P 1'
#
loop_
_entity.id
_entity.type
_entity.pdbx_description
1 polymer ?
#
loop_
_entity_poly.entity_id
_entity_poly.type
_entity_poly.pdbx_seq_one_letter_code
_entity_poly.pdbx_strand_id
1 'polypeptide(L)'
;MLFSSLLVAGLLSTSSVQAATCSESRLTIIGTNDIHGSVEPKKFMLGKNPPLPKSLGGMPMLSGIVSSIRKSAQLKSECDGVILVDGGDQFQGTLLSNFSEGQLVFDLMSEAGYD
;
A
#
# COMPACT_ATOMS: atom_id res chain seq x y z
N MET A 1 -57.48 -20.12 -2.70
CA MET A 1 -56.12 -19.53 -2.77
C MET A 1 -55.13 -20.64 -2.46
N LEU A 2 -54.56 -21.26 -3.50
CA LEU A 2 -53.60 -22.37 -3.37
C LEU A 2 -52.18 -21.79 -3.31
N PHE A 3 -51.52 -21.89 -2.15
CA PHE A 3 -50.12 -21.53 -2.01
C PHE A 3 -49.25 -22.69 -2.49
N SER A 4 -48.63 -22.52 -3.66
CA SER A 4 -47.64 -23.43 -4.23
C SER A 4 -46.34 -23.31 -3.44
N SER A 5 -45.92 -24.41 -2.81
CA SER A 5 -44.65 -24.50 -2.09
C SER A 5 -43.52 -24.77 -3.09
N LEU A 6 -42.60 -23.83 -3.23
CA LEU A 6 -41.42 -23.95 -4.10
C LEU A 6 -40.28 -24.61 -3.31
N LEU A 7 -39.93 -25.84 -3.69
CA LEU A 7 -38.84 -26.62 -3.10
C LEU A 7 -37.49 -26.07 -3.61
N VAL A 8 -36.68 -25.48 -2.73
CA VAL A 8 -35.31 -25.04 -3.04
C VAL A 8 -34.38 -26.25 -2.88
N ALA A 9 -33.99 -26.87 -3.99
CA ALA A 9 -32.94 -27.89 -4.01
C ALA A 9 -31.57 -27.20 -4.03
N GLY A 10 -30.94 -27.07 -2.86
CA GLY A 10 -29.58 -26.54 -2.73
C GLY A 10 -28.54 -27.56 -3.19
N LEU A 11 -27.95 -27.34 -4.37
CA LEU A 11 -26.76 -28.06 -4.82
C LEU A 11 -25.54 -27.49 -4.08
N LEU A 12 -25.13 -28.16 -3.00
CA LEU A 12 -23.88 -27.85 -2.31
C LEU A 12 -22.72 -28.46 -3.13
N SER A 13 -22.22 -27.71 -4.11
CA SER A 13 -21.00 -28.05 -4.83
C SER A 13 -19.81 -27.86 -3.89
N THR A 14 -19.28 -28.95 -3.33
CA THR A 14 -18.04 -28.94 -2.56
C THR A 14 -16.86 -28.82 -3.53
N SER A 15 -16.49 -27.58 -3.88
CA SER A 15 -15.23 -27.31 -4.57
C SER A 15 -14.08 -27.66 -3.61
N SER A 16 -13.28 -28.67 -3.96
CA SER A 16 -12.04 -28.96 -3.25
C SER A 16 -11.10 -27.76 -3.35
N VAL A 17 -10.78 -27.13 -2.22
CA VAL A 17 -9.73 -26.11 -2.16
C VAL A 17 -8.41 -26.82 -2.41
N GLN A 18 -7.92 -26.75 -3.64
CA GLN A 18 -6.58 -27.20 -3.96
C GLN A 18 -5.63 -26.16 -3.34
N ALA A 19 -4.88 -26.55 -2.31
CA ALA A 19 -3.85 -25.69 -1.75
C ALA A 19 -2.81 -25.41 -2.86
N ALA A 20 -2.63 -24.14 -3.21
CA ALA A 20 -1.57 -23.74 -4.12
C ALA A 20 -0.22 -24.14 -3.51
N THR A 21 0.44 -25.13 -4.10
CA THR A 21 1.78 -25.55 -3.67
C THR A 21 2.80 -24.64 -4.34
N CYS A 22 3.41 -23.75 -3.56
CA CYS A 22 4.47 -22.87 -4.02
C CYS A 22 5.76 -23.65 -4.27
N SER A 23 6.15 -23.81 -5.54
CA SER A 23 7.47 -24.38 -5.88
C SER A 23 8.61 -23.37 -5.67
N GLU A 24 8.30 -22.08 -5.77
CA GLU A 24 9.22 -20.97 -5.56
C GLU A 24 8.43 -19.82 -4.91
N SER A 25 9.04 -19.16 -3.92
CA SER A 25 8.44 -18.04 -3.20
C SER A 25 9.36 -16.84 -3.30
N ARG A 26 8.79 -15.65 -3.53
CA ARG A 26 9.56 -14.41 -3.67
C ARG A 26 9.05 -13.37 -2.69
N LEU A 27 9.96 -12.84 -1.87
CA LEU A 27 9.68 -11.72 -0.97
C LEU A 27 10.26 -10.43 -1.56
N THR A 28 9.42 -9.42 -1.75
CA THR A 28 9.85 -8.06 -2.11
C THR A 28 9.88 -7.21 -0.84
N ILE A 29 11.01 -6.57 -0.56
CA ILE A 29 11.18 -5.67 0.58
C ILE A 29 11.21 -4.25 0.06
N ILE A 30 10.27 -3.42 0.51
CA ILE A 30 10.24 -1.98 0.27
C ILE A 30 10.64 -1.31 1.58
N GLY A 31 11.67 -0.48 1.55
CA GLY A 31 12.18 0.21 2.72
C GLY A 31 12.07 1.73 2.57
N THR A 32 11.69 2.41 3.63
CA THR A 32 11.88 3.86 3.82
C THR A 32 12.75 4.12 5.03
N ASN A 33 13.27 5.34 5.11
CA ASN A 33 13.96 5.88 6.28
C ASN A 33 13.88 7.41 6.23
N ASP A 34 13.98 8.06 7.39
CA ASP A 34 14.10 9.52 7.50
C ASP A 34 12.98 10.28 6.77
N ILE A 35 11.74 9.79 6.87
CA ILE A 35 10.56 10.48 6.32
C ILE A 35 10.47 11.89 6.91
N HIS A 36 10.83 12.04 8.17
CA HIS A 36 10.99 13.32 8.86
C HIS A 36 9.77 14.24 8.68
N GLY A 37 8.57 13.66 8.87
CA GLY A 37 7.29 14.32 8.72
C GLY A 37 6.91 14.74 7.28
N SER A 38 7.66 14.33 6.25
CA SER A 38 7.46 14.75 4.85
C SER A 38 6.24 14.07 4.21
N VAL A 39 5.04 14.39 4.70
CA VAL A 39 3.77 13.81 4.24
C VAL A 39 3.30 14.38 2.90
N GLU A 40 3.66 15.63 2.61
CA GLU A 40 3.34 16.29 1.35
C GLU A 40 4.48 16.19 0.32
N PRO A 41 4.16 16.20 -0.98
CA PRO A 41 5.17 16.28 -2.03
C PRO A 41 6.03 17.55 -1.93
N LYS A 42 7.35 17.40 -2.05
CA LYS A 42 8.28 18.54 -2.11
C LYS A 42 8.25 19.15 -3.51
N LYS A 43 8.01 20.45 -3.58
CA LYS A 43 8.07 21.23 -4.83
C LYS A 43 9.49 21.71 -5.07
N PHE A 44 9.99 21.53 -6.28
CA PHE A 44 11.31 22.00 -6.70
C PHE A 44 11.31 22.40 -8.17
N MET A 45 12.37 23.07 -8.57
CA MET A 45 12.58 23.57 -9.93
C MET A 45 13.63 22.70 -10.62
N LEU A 46 13.32 22.14 -11.79
CA LEU A 46 14.20 21.24 -12.53
C LEU A 46 14.57 21.81 -13.90
N GLY A 47 15.85 21.68 -14.28
CA GLY A 47 16.35 22.06 -15.61
C GLY A 47 17.02 23.45 -15.66
N LYS A 48 17.41 23.89 -16.87
CA LYS A 48 18.02 25.20 -17.13
C LYS A 48 17.12 26.02 -18.06
N ASN A 49 16.87 27.28 -17.66
CA ASN A 49 16.26 28.40 -18.39
C ASN A 49 15.13 28.12 -19.43
N PRO A 50 13.84 28.28 -19.05
CA PRO A 50 13.34 28.44 -17.69
C PRO A 50 13.29 27.10 -16.95
N PRO A 51 13.51 27.08 -15.63
CA PRO A 51 13.29 25.87 -14.86
C PRO A 51 11.80 25.47 -14.85
N LEU A 52 11.54 24.17 -14.86
CA LEU A 52 10.18 23.62 -14.81
C LEU A 52 9.78 23.25 -13.38
N PRO A 53 8.57 23.61 -12.93
CA PRO A 53 8.08 23.18 -11.63
C PRO A 53 7.87 21.67 -11.63
N LYS A 54 8.39 21.01 -10.59
CA LYS A 54 8.22 19.58 -10.31
C LYS A 54 7.83 19.35 -8.87
N SER A 55 7.25 18.19 -8.62
CA SER A 55 6.80 17.73 -7.32
C SER A 55 7.21 16.27 -7.16
N LEU A 56 7.79 15.90 -6.02
CA LEU A 56 8.27 14.53 -5.76
C LEU A 56 8.04 14.15 -4.30
N GLY A 57 7.80 12.86 -4.06
CA GLY A 57 7.65 12.30 -2.72
C GLY A 57 6.28 12.56 -2.11
N GLY A 58 6.23 12.57 -0.78
CA GLY A 58 4.99 12.58 -0.01
C GLY A 58 4.35 11.19 0.09
N MET A 59 3.49 11.02 1.10
CA MET A 59 2.81 9.76 1.38
C MET A 59 1.86 9.30 0.25
N PRO A 60 1.17 10.18 -0.50
CA PRO A 60 0.34 9.75 -1.63
C PRO A 60 1.14 9.06 -2.74
N MET A 61 2.33 9.57 -3.06
CA MET A 61 3.19 8.94 -4.07
C MET A 61 3.71 7.60 -3.60
N LEU A 62 4.20 7.53 -2.35
CA LEU A 62 4.69 6.29 -1.75
C LEU A 62 3.60 5.21 -1.73
N SER A 63 2.41 5.53 -1.21
CA SER A 63 1.27 4.60 -1.14
C SER A 63 0.86 4.08 -2.53
N GLY A 64 0.86 4.95 -3.55
CA GLY A 64 0.58 4.54 -4.93
C GLY A 64 1.62 3.58 -5.51
N ILE A 65 2.91 3.81 -5.21
CA ILE A 65 4.01 2.92 -5.63
C ILE A 65 3.88 1.56 -4.93
N VAL A 66 3.72 1.55 -3.60
CA VAL A 66 3.54 0.33 -2.80
C VAL A 66 2.34 -0.47 -3.28
N SER A 67 1.20 0.18 -3.48
CA SER A 67 -0.02 -0.46 -3.99
C SER A 67 0.19 -1.09 -5.37
N SER A 68 0.92 -0.40 -6.26
CA SER A 68 1.22 -0.92 -7.60
C SER A 68 2.15 -2.14 -7.54
N ILE A 69 3.16 -2.12 -6.66
CA ILE A 69 4.07 -3.26 -6.46
C ILE A 69 3.33 -4.45 -5.86
N ARG A 70 2.52 -4.24 -4.81
CA ARG A 70 1.69 -5.27 -4.19
C ARG A 70 0.75 -5.93 -5.19
N LYS A 71 0.03 -5.12 -5.98
CA LYS A 71 -0.84 -5.62 -7.05
C LYS A 71 -0.06 -6.42 -8.09
N SER A 72 1.12 -5.94 -8.50
CA SER A 72 1.95 -6.67 -9.46
C SER A 72 2.46 -8.01 -8.91
N ALA A 73 2.82 -8.09 -7.63
CA ALA A 73 3.24 -9.33 -6.99
C ALA A 73 2.09 -10.35 -6.94
N GLN A 74 0.91 -9.93 -6.49
CA GLN A 74 -0.29 -10.78 -6.41
C GLN A 74 -0.74 -11.32 -7.77
N LEU A 75 -0.56 -10.55 -8.85
CA LEU A 75 -0.88 -10.99 -10.20
C LEU A 75 0.13 -12.02 -10.76
N LYS A 76 1.34 -12.10 -10.21
CA LYS A 76 2.38 -13.03 -10.68
C LYS A 76 2.25 -14.40 -10.03
N SER A 77 2.03 -14.45 -8.72
CA SER A 77 1.94 -15.69 -7.96
C SER A 77 1.29 -15.44 -6.60
N GLU A 78 0.47 -16.38 -6.13
CA GLU A 78 -0.04 -16.40 -4.74
C GLU A 78 1.10 -16.62 -3.71
N CYS A 79 2.27 -17.04 -4.18
CA CYS A 79 3.47 -17.30 -3.40
C CYS A 79 4.39 -16.07 -3.26
N ASP A 80 4.04 -14.96 -3.91
CA ASP A 80 4.80 -13.72 -3.86
C ASP A 80 4.31 -12.82 -2.72
N GLY A 81 5.22 -12.46 -1.82
CA GLY A 81 4.97 -11.54 -0.71
C GLY A 81 5.60 -10.17 -0.93
N VAL A 82 5.04 -9.15 -0.30
CA VAL A 82 5.61 -7.80 -0.26
C VAL A 82 5.52 -7.28 1.18
N ILE A 83 6.65 -6.86 1.74
CA ILE A 83 6.71 -6.16 3.02
C ILE A 83 7.18 -4.72 2.82
N LEU A 84 6.57 -3.80 3.55
CA LEU A 84 6.90 -2.38 3.61
C LEU A 84 7.38 -2.05 5.02
N VAL A 85 8.66 -1.72 5.15
CA VAL A 85 9.32 -1.47 6.44
C VAL A 85 9.89 -0.06 6.50
N ASP A 86 9.99 0.50 7.70
CA ASP A 86 10.62 1.81 7.95
C ASP A 86 11.86 1.66 8.84
N GLY A 87 12.90 2.43 8.52
CA GLY A 87 14.17 2.48 9.24
C GLY A 87 14.21 3.47 10.41
N GLY A 88 13.13 4.23 10.67
CA GLY A 88 13.04 5.22 11.72
C GLY A 88 13.20 6.66 11.25
N ASP A 89 13.09 7.59 12.21
CA ASP A 89 13.06 9.06 12.02
C ASP A 89 11.92 9.54 11.10
N GLN A 90 10.73 8.99 11.34
CA GLN A 90 9.54 9.29 10.56
C GLN A 90 8.76 10.53 11.05
N PHE A 91 8.81 10.86 12.34
CA PHE A 91 7.85 11.78 12.96
C PHE A 91 8.23 13.26 12.86
N GLN A 92 9.35 13.70 13.42
CA GLN A 92 9.64 15.13 13.50
C GLN A 92 10.03 15.69 12.11
N GLY A 93 9.67 16.93 11.75
CA GLY A 93 10.38 17.64 10.66
C GLY A 93 9.58 18.64 9.82
N THR A 94 8.26 18.50 9.75
CA THR A 94 7.37 19.44 9.02
C THR A 94 6.33 20.07 9.94
N LEU A 95 5.71 21.18 9.51
CA LEU A 95 4.66 21.85 10.27
C LEU A 95 3.47 20.94 10.55
N LEU A 96 3.00 20.17 9.55
CA LEU A 96 1.86 19.27 9.71
C LEU A 96 2.16 18.14 10.70
N SER A 97 3.37 17.57 10.61
CA SER A 97 3.76 16.51 11.54
C SER A 97 3.94 17.04 12.96
N ASN A 98 4.64 18.16 13.14
CA ASN A 98 4.86 18.75 14.45
C ASN A 98 3.55 19.23 15.09
N PHE A 99 2.63 19.80 14.30
CA PHE A 99 1.32 20.26 14.79
C PHE A 99 0.43 19.11 15.27
N SER A 100 0.54 17.94 14.63
CA SER A 100 -0.19 16.73 15.03
C SER A 100 0.58 15.84 16.00
N GLU A 101 1.74 16.29 16.49
CA GLU A 101 2.65 15.51 17.34
C GLU A 101 2.98 14.11 16.77
N GLY A 102 3.06 14.01 15.44
CA GLY A 102 3.34 12.77 14.71
C GLY A 102 2.12 11.89 14.40
N GLN A 103 0.92 12.20 14.94
CA GLN A 103 -0.29 11.40 14.69
C GLN A 103 -0.61 11.28 13.20
N LEU A 104 -0.49 12.37 12.44
CA LEU A 104 -0.74 12.36 11.00
C LEU A 104 0.21 11.39 10.26
N VAL A 105 1.49 11.36 10.65
CA VAL A 105 2.47 10.45 10.02
C VAL A 105 2.10 9.00 10.34
N PHE A 106 1.75 8.71 11.59
CA PHE A 106 1.32 7.38 12.00
C PHE A 106 0.08 6.89 11.22
N ASP A 107 -0.93 7.74 11.09
CA ASP A 107 -2.15 7.42 10.36
C ASP A 107 -1.86 7.13 8.88
N LEU A 108 -1.03 7.96 8.24
CA LEU A 108 -0.66 7.78 6.83
C LEU A 108 0.25 6.56 6.60
N MET A 109 1.13 6.22 7.53
CA MET A 109 1.91 4.98 7.46
C MET A 109 0.99 3.77 7.62
N SER A 110 0.03 3.84 8.53
CA SER A 110 -0.98 2.78 8.70
C SER A 110 -1.82 2.60 7.42
N GLU A 111 -2.25 3.70 6.79
CA GLU A 111 -3.01 3.67 5.53
C GLU A 111 -2.16 3.21 4.33
N ALA A 112 -0.87 3.56 4.28
CA ALA A 112 0.06 3.03 3.29
C ALA A 112 0.35 1.53 3.48
N GLY A 113 -0.04 0.98 4.64
CA GLY A 113 0.08 -0.43 5.00
C GLY A 113 1.53 -0.82 5.26
N TYR A 114 2.24 -0.08 6.10
CA TYR A 114 3.51 -0.53 6.67
C TYR A 114 3.31 -1.79 7.52
N ASP A 115 4.31 -2.67 7.51
CA ASP A 115 4.34 -4.00 8.16
C ASP A 115 5.16 -3.99 9.45
#